data_AF-A0A958YV83-F1
#
_entry.id   AF-A0A958YV83-F1
#
_cell.length_a   1.000
_cell.length_b   1.000
_cell.length_c   1.000
_cell.angle_alpha   90.00
_cell.angle_beta   90.00
_cell.angle_gamma   90.00
#
_symmetry.space_group_name_H-M   'P 1'
#
loop_
_entity.id
_entity.type
_entity.pdbx_description
1 polymer ?
#
loop_
_entity_poly.entity_id
_entity_poly.type
_entity_poly.pdbx_seq_one_letter_code
_entity_poly.pdbx_strand_id
1 'polypeptide(L)'
;MTEGNFVDYVKIHVSSGKGGPGSKHLRREKYIPKGGPDGGDGGRGGHVILKANKNLWTLYHLKFKRHFSAENGASGGKQTSTGADGADVYIEIPLGTVIKNTDTGEILKEITEEGEEFIVAKGGKGGLGNAHFKSATNQTPRYAQSGLEGEEVNITLEMKVLADVGLVGFPNAGKSTLLSVVTAAKPKIADYEFTTLKPNLGIVTHRDFQTFVMADIPGIIEGAAEGKGLGHYFLRHIERNSTLLFLIPADAKDIREQYDILLDELRRYNPELLDKERLIAISKSDMLD
;
A
#
# COMPACT_ATOMS: atom_id res chain seq x y z
N MET A 1 -19.55 -16.02 -9.85
CA MET A 1 -19.09 -15.56 -8.52
C MET A 1 -17.63 -15.17 -8.68
N THR A 2 -17.32 -13.89 -8.49
CA THR A 2 -16.07 -13.24 -8.93
C THR A 2 -14.89 -13.56 -8.00
N GLU A 3 -14.28 -14.72 -8.22
CA GLU A 3 -12.94 -15.03 -7.69
C GLU A 3 -11.92 -14.16 -8.39
N GLY A 4 -11.42 -13.17 -7.67
CA GLY A 4 -10.53 -12.18 -8.23
C GLY A 4 -9.46 -11.78 -7.24
N ASN A 5 -8.28 -12.40 -7.35
CA ASN A 5 -7.11 -12.24 -6.47
C ASN A 5 -6.33 -10.92 -6.67
N PHE A 6 -6.92 -9.94 -7.37
CA PHE A 6 -6.32 -8.62 -7.58
C PHE A 6 -7.24 -7.57 -7.00
N VAL A 7 -6.69 -6.76 -6.10
CA VAL A 7 -7.31 -5.58 -5.51
C VAL A 7 -6.23 -4.52 -5.49
N ASP A 8 -6.40 -3.50 -6.32
CA ASP A 8 -5.58 -2.30 -6.41
C ASP A 8 -6.17 -1.12 -5.61
N TYR A 9 -7.40 -1.30 -5.12
CA TYR A 9 -8.17 -0.29 -4.43
C TYR A 9 -8.85 -0.88 -3.19
N VAL A 10 -8.59 -0.30 -2.01
CA VAL A 10 -9.31 -0.69 -0.79
C VAL A 10 -9.59 0.52 0.10
N LYS A 11 -10.80 0.56 0.66
CA LYS A 11 -11.16 1.48 1.74
C LYS A 11 -11.04 0.73 3.06
N ILE A 12 -10.31 1.30 4.00
CA ILE A 12 -10.18 0.77 5.35
C ILE A 12 -10.46 1.86 6.38
N HIS A 13 -10.97 1.43 7.52
CA HIS A 13 -11.20 2.25 8.70
C HIS A 13 -10.10 1.94 9.71
N VAL A 14 -9.38 2.99 10.13
CA VAL A 14 -8.31 2.88 11.12
C VAL A 14 -8.67 3.68 12.37
N SER A 15 -8.47 3.06 13.53
CA SER A 15 -8.70 3.67 14.84
C SER A 15 -7.46 3.44 15.69
N SER A 16 -6.86 4.52 16.19
CA SER A 16 -5.70 4.44 17.07
C SER A 16 -6.12 4.30 18.53
N GLY A 17 -5.18 3.87 19.37
CA GLY A 17 -5.45 3.69 20.80
C GLY A 17 -5.70 5.02 21.49
N LYS A 18 -6.59 5.02 22.48
CA LYS A 18 -6.75 6.11 23.44
C LYS A 18 -5.59 6.13 24.43
N GLY A 19 -5.19 7.32 24.87
CA GLY A 19 -4.24 7.47 25.97
C GLY A 19 -4.81 7.01 27.31
N GLY A 20 -3.97 6.35 28.12
CA GLY A 20 -4.34 5.96 29.47
C GLY A 20 -4.57 7.17 30.38
N PRO A 21 -5.48 7.10 31.36
CA PRO A 21 -5.68 8.17 32.34
C PRO A 21 -4.55 8.21 33.37
N GLY A 22 -4.18 9.41 33.81
CA GLY A 22 -3.27 9.62 34.94
C GLY A 22 -3.93 9.27 36.28
N SER A 23 -3.11 8.86 37.25
CA SER A 23 -3.57 8.43 38.57
C SER A 23 -3.64 9.59 39.57
N LYS A 24 -4.65 9.56 40.44
CA LYS A 24 -4.83 10.50 41.56
C LYS A 24 -4.36 9.92 42.91
N HIS A 25 -3.53 8.88 42.87
CA HIS A 25 -3.13 8.16 44.07
C HIS A 25 -2.34 9.06 45.06
N LEU A 26 -2.55 8.82 46.35
CA LEU A 26 -1.80 9.46 47.42
C LEU A 26 -1.13 8.36 48.24
N ARG A 27 0.13 8.59 48.61
CA ARG A 27 0.92 7.60 49.33
C ARG A 27 0.30 7.31 50.69
N ARG A 28 0.14 6.04 51.03
CA ARG A 28 -0.40 5.59 52.32
C ARG A 28 0.58 4.63 52.99
N GLU A 29 1.09 5.03 54.16
CA GLU A 29 2.02 4.23 54.97
C GLU A 29 1.61 4.31 56.44
N LYS A 30 1.81 3.21 57.18
CA LYS A 30 1.32 3.03 58.56
C LYS A 30 1.77 4.14 59.53
N TYR A 31 2.96 4.69 59.34
CA TYR A 31 3.57 5.69 60.21
C TYR A 31 3.59 7.10 59.60
N ILE A 32 2.92 7.31 58.45
CA ILE A 32 2.87 8.60 57.76
C ILE A 32 1.40 9.06 57.68
N PRO A 33 0.98 10.01 58.52
CA PRO A 33 -0.42 10.46 58.57
C PRO A 33 -0.94 11.06 57.25
N LYS A 34 -0.07 11.73 56.48
CA LYS A 34 -0.40 12.36 55.18
C LYS A 34 0.76 12.16 54.21
N GLY A 35 0.67 11.13 53.37
CA GLY A 35 1.62 10.96 52.26
C GLY A 35 1.36 11.96 51.13
N GLY A 36 2.43 12.28 50.40
CA GLY A 36 2.35 13.14 49.22
C GLY A 36 1.68 12.45 48.03
N PRO A 37 1.45 13.18 46.93
CA PRO A 37 0.96 12.61 45.69
C PRO A 37 1.97 11.63 45.09
N ASP A 38 1.50 10.47 44.67
CA ASP A 38 2.29 9.40 44.08
C ASP A 38 1.52 8.67 42.96
N GLY A 39 0.55 9.33 42.33
CA GLY A 39 -0.09 8.84 41.12
C GLY A 39 0.82 9.02 39.90
N GLY A 40 1.06 7.92 39.18
CA GLY A 40 1.79 7.94 37.91
C GLY A 40 0.94 8.39 36.73
N ASP A 41 1.60 8.59 35.59
CA ASP A 41 0.98 9.00 34.32
C ASP A 41 0.35 7.82 33.59
N GLY A 42 -0.61 8.08 32.71
CA GLY A 42 -1.10 7.07 31.77
C GLY A 42 -0.13 6.86 30.60
N GLY A 43 -0.16 5.67 30.02
CA GLY A 43 0.58 5.35 28.80
C GLY A 43 -0.06 5.98 27.55
N ARG A 44 0.72 6.11 26.47
CA ARG A 44 0.25 6.49 25.15
C ARG A 44 -0.62 5.39 24.56
N GLY A 45 -1.65 5.74 23.81
CA GLY A 45 -2.32 4.79 22.93
C GLY A 45 -1.40 4.32 21.79
N GLY A 46 -1.68 3.13 21.25
CA GLY A 46 -0.98 2.60 20.09
C GLY A 46 -1.29 3.38 18.81
N HIS A 47 -0.30 3.50 17.94
CA HIS A 47 -0.42 4.04 16.59
C HIS A 47 -0.99 3.01 15.62
N VAL A 48 -1.64 3.50 14.56
CA VAL A 48 -1.84 2.69 13.34
C VAL A 48 -0.84 3.17 12.30
N ILE A 49 -0.03 2.24 11.80
CA ILE A 49 1.13 2.51 10.96
C ILE A 49 0.99 1.72 9.66
N LEU A 50 1.08 2.40 8.53
CA LEU A 50 1.22 1.78 7.23
C LEU A 50 2.71 1.52 6.97
N LYS A 51 3.04 0.31 6.53
CA LYS A 51 4.43 -0.10 6.27
C LYS A 51 4.59 -0.65 4.87
N ALA A 52 5.57 -0.13 4.14
CA ALA A 52 5.91 -0.60 2.81
C ALA A 52 6.51 -2.02 2.86
N ASN A 53 5.92 -2.95 2.09
CA ASN A 53 6.47 -4.30 1.91
C ASN A 53 6.59 -4.61 0.41
N LYS A 54 7.82 -4.77 -0.08
CA LYS A 54 8.11 -5.10 -1.49
C LYS A 54 7.60 -6.48 -1.91
N ASN A 55 7.37 -7.38 -0.96
CA ASN A 55 6.87 -8.72 -1.24
C ASN A 55 5.35 -8.72 -1.45
N LEU A 56 4.66 -7.60 -1.14
CA LEU A 56 3.24 -7.43 -1.41
C LEU A 56 3.06 -6.72 -2.75
N TRP A 57 2.25 -7.36 -3.60
CA TRP A 57 2.00 -6.92 -4.97
C TRP A 57 0.54 -6.46 -5.19
N THR A 58 -0.34 -6.73 -4.23
CA THR A 58 -1.76 -6.33 -4.27
C THR A 58 -2.23 -5.94 -2.87
N LEU A 59 -3.35 -5.23 -2.79
CA LEU A 59 -4.07 -4.92 -1.54
C LEU A 59 -5.10 -6.01 -1.19
N TYR A 60 -5.02 -7.20 -1.81
CA TYR A 60 -6.03 -8.25 -1.68
C TYR A 60 -6.23 -8.72 -0.24
N HIS A 61 -5.15 -8.83 0.56
CA HIS A 61 -5.23 -9.22 1.97
C HIS A 61 -6.06 -8.25 2.83
N LEU A 62 -6.15 -6.99 2.42
CA LEU A 62 -6.96 -5.95 3.09
C LEU A 62 -8.43 -5.97 2.66
N LYS A 63 -8.79 -6.71 1.61
CA LYS A 63 -10.18 -6.78 1.10
C LYS A 63 -11.17 -7.25 2.18
N PHE A 64 -10.76 -8.26 2.95
CA PHE A 64 -11.59 -8.93 3.96
C PHE A 64 -11.42 -8.33 5.36
N LYS A 65 -10.28 -7.73 5.65
CA LYS A 65 -10.02 -7.04 6.92
C LYS A 65 -10.00 -5.54 6.70
N ARG A 66 -11.14 -4.89 6.93
CA ARG A 66 -11.33 -3.45 6.70
C ARG A 66 -11.23 -2.56 7.94
N HIS A 67 -11.21 -3.16 9.13
CA HIS A 67 -11.12 -2.43 10.40
C HIS A 67 -9.80 -2.78 11.10
N PHE A 68 -9.05 -1.76 11.47
CA PHE A 68 -7.80 -1.90 12.22
C PHE A 68 -7.85 -0.97 13.42
N SER A 69 -7.65 -1.54 14.61
CA SER A 69 -7.69 -0.82 15.88
C SER A 69 -6.43 -1.11 16.67
N ALA A 70 -5.70 -0.05 17.07
CA ALA A 70 -4.55 -0.17 17.96
C ALA A 70 -4.98 -0.25 19.45
N GLU A 71 -4.08 -0.71 20.31
CA GLU A 71 -4.39 -0.91 21.72
C GLU A 71 -4.37 0.42 22.50
N ASN A 72 -5.23 0.54 23.52
CA ASN A 72 -5.25 1.70 24.39
C ASN A 72 -4.04 1.70 25.35
N GLY A 73 -3.59 2.89 25.74
CA GLY A 73 -2.59 3.05 26.81
C GLY A 73 -3.18 2.67 28.17
N ALA A 74 -2.36 2.06 29.03
CA ALA A 74 -2.77 1.67 30.37
C ALA A 74 -2.85 2.87 31.32
N SER A 75 -3.69 2.78 32.35
CA SER A 75 -3.81 3.81 33.37
C SER A 75 -2.54 3.91 34.22
N GLY A 76 -2.23 5.12 34.68
CA GLY A 76 -1.21 5.33 35.70
C GLY A 76 -1.52 4.59 37.00
N GLY A 77 -0.46 4.16 37.68
CA GLY A 77 -0.53 3.39 38.92
C GLY A 77 -0.27 4.21 40.17
N LYS A 78 -0.08 3.49 41.28
CA LYS A 78 0.47 4.01 42.55
C LYS A 78 1.99 4.14 42.44
N GLN A 79 2.62 4.78 43.44
CA GLN A 79 4.08 4.88 43.54
C GLN A 79 4.74 5.44 42.28
N THR A 80 4.12 6.44 41.66
CA THR A 80 4.57 7.09 40.42
C THR A 80 4.76 6.13 39.24
N SER A 81 4.12 4.96 39.27
CA SER A 81 4.18 3.99 38.18
C SER A 81 3.41 4.49 36.96
N THR A 82 4.11 4.75 35.86
CA THR A 82 3.48 5.08 34.58
C THR A 82 2.82 3.86 33.97
N GLY A 83 1.65 4.05 33.34
CA GLY A 83 0.98 3.00 32.58
C GLY A 83 1.77 2.62 31.32
N ALA A 84 1.70 1.35 30.93
CA ALA A 84 2.29 0.88 29.68
C ALA A 84 1.64 1.55 28.45
N ASP A 85 2.44 1.79 27.41
CA ASP A 85 1.93 2.23 26.13
C ASP A 85 1.17 1.09 25.44
N GLY A 86 0.11 1.42 24.70
CA GLY A 86 -0.64 0.47 23.91
C GLY A 86 0.17 -0.02 22.71
N ALA A 87 0.00 -1.28 22.33
CA ALA A 87 0.64 -1.85 21.15
C ALA A 87 0.20 -1.16 19.84
N ASP A 88 1.20 -0.82 19.02
CA ASP A 88 1.02 -0.27 17.69
C ASP A 88 0.54 -1.37 16.71
N VAL A 89 -0.24 -0.98 15.70
CA VAL A 89 -0.72 -1.86 14.63
C VAL A 89 -0.05 -1.50 13.33
N TYR A 90 0.62 -2.47 12.73
CA TYR A 90 1.23 -2.35 11.41
C TYR A 90 0.32 -2.95 10.35
N ILE A 91 0.10 -2.19 9.28
CA ILE A 91 -0.64 -2.63 8.09
C ILE A 91 0.34 -2.58 6.93
N GLU A 92 0.73 -3.75 6.45
CA GLU A 92 1.63 -3.86 5.31
C GLU A 92 0.91 -3.53 4.01
N ILE A 93 1.54 -2.70 3.18
CA ILE A 93 1.02 -2.29 1.87
C ILE A 93 2.11 -2.42 0.79
N PRO A 94 1.73 -2.70 -0.47
CA PRO A 94 2.64 -2.68 -1.61
C PRO A 94 3.32 -1.32 -1.82
N LEU A 95 4.48 -1.35 -2.47
CA LEU A 95 5.13 -0.15 -2.98
C LEU A 95 4.26 0.54 -4.03
N GLY A 96 4.36 1.88 -4.11
CA GLY A 96 3.56 2.68 -5.02
C GLY A 96 2.10 2.84 -4.60
N THR A 97 1.76 2.50 -3.36
CA THR A 97 0.43 2.74 -2.80
C THR A 97 0.29 4.20 -2.39
N VAL A 98 -0.77 4.84 -2.89
CA VAL A 98 -1.20 6.18 -2.53
C VAL A 98 -2.23 6.07 -1.42
N ILE A 99 -2.00 6.81 -0.35
CA ILE A 99 -2.86 6.87 0.81
C ILE A 99 -3.65 8.17 0.73
N LYS A 100 -4.97 8.06 0.68
CA LYS A 100 -5.89 9.19 0.63
C LYS A 100 -6.82 9.19 1.83
N ASN A 101 -7.19 10.37 2.31
CA ASN A 101 -8.32 10.48 3.22
C ASN A 101 -9.61 10.24 2.40
N THR A 102 -10.45 9.31 2.86
CA THR A 102 -11.66 8.91 2.13
C THR A 102 -12.71 10.02 2.10
N ASP A 103 -12.76 10.83 3.15
CA ASP A 103 -13.79 11.84 3.33
C ASP A 103 -13.43 13.14 2.58
N THR A 104 -12.15 13.52 2.56
CA THR A 104 -11.69 14.75 1.87
C THR A 104 -11.15 14.52 0.46
N GLY A 105 -10.76 13.29 0.13
CA GLY A 105 -10.07 12.95 -1.12
C GLY A 105 -8.60 13.44 -1.17
N GLU A 106 -8.12 14.07 -0.11
CA GLU A 106 -6.75 14.58 0.00
C GLU A 106 -5.75 13.42 -0.01
N ILE A 107 -4.67 13.58 -0.78
CA ILE A 107 -3.55 12.63 -0.79
C ILE A 107 -2.70 12.91 0.44
N LEU A 108 -2.70 11.97 1.39
CA LEU A 108 -1.91 12.07 2.62
C LEU A 108 -0.43 11.77 2.35
N LYS A 109 -0.16 10.69 1.62
CA LYS A 109 1.20 10.25 1.29
C LYS A 109 1.21 9.22 0.16
N GLU A 110 2.30 9.13 -0.58
CA GLU A 110 2.62 8.02 -1.46
C GLU A 110 3.81 7.27 -0.86
N ILE A 111 3.72 5.94 -0.77
CA ILE A 111 4.78 5.08 -0.26
C ILE A 111 5.59 4.56 -1.42
N THR A 112 6.89 4.86 -1.43
CA THR A 112 7.76 4.58 -2.58
C THR A 112 8.98 3.73 -2.23
N GLU A 113 9.40 3.73 -0.97
CA GLU A 113 10.61 3.04 -0.53
C GLU A 113 10.29 1.82 0.34
N GLU A 114 11.14 0.78 0.26
CA GLU A 114 10.99 -0.41 1.09
C GLU A 114 11.17 -0.09 2.58
N GLY A 115 10.29 -0.62 3.43
CA GLY A 115 10.33 -0.38 4.87
C GLY A 115 9.91 1.02 5.30
N GLU A 116 9.49 1.88 4.37
CA GLU A 116 8.93 3.19 4.69
C GLU A 116 7.68 3.05 5.57
N GLU A 117 7.66 3.77 6.69
CA GLU A 117 6.57 3.78 7.65
C GLU A 117 5.82 5.12 7.64
N PHE A 118 4.50 5.06 7.73
CA PHE A 118 3.65 6.23 7.82
C PHE A 118 2.57 6.04 8.88
N ILE A 119 2.60 6.88 9.91
CA ILE A 119 1.57 6.89 10.95
C ILE A 119 0.31 7.52 10.36
N VAL A 120 -0.70 6.69 10.12
CA VAL A 120 -1.98 7.14 9.57
C VAL A 120 -2.94 7.64 10.65
N ALA A 121 -2.85 7.07 11.85
CA ALA A 121 -3.62 7.51 13.01
C ALA A 121 -2.73 7.53 14.26
N LYS A 122 -2.61 8.70 14.89
CA LYS A 122 -1.79 8.88 16.08
C LYS A 122 -2.54 8.46 17.34
N GLY A 123 -1.94 7.59 18.15
CA GLY A 123 -2.47 7.21 19.44
C GLY A 123 -2.55 8.40 20.38
N GLY A 124 -3.62 8.42 21.16
CA GLY A 124 -3.90 9.46 22.15
C GLY A 124 -2.80 9.55 23.19
N LYS A 125 -2.45 10.77 23.59
CA LYS A 125 -1.44 11.02 24.60
C LYS A 125 -1.94 10.58 25.99
N GLY A 126 -1.08 9.95 26.77
CA GLY A 126 -1.37 9.59 28.16
C GLY A 126 -1.63 10.82 29.03
N GLY A 127 -2.53 10.67 30.01
CA GLY A 127 -2.87 11.73 30.96
C GLY A 127 -1.86 11.83 32.09
N LEU A 128 -1.54 13.05 32.51
CA LEU A 128 -0.64 13.30 33.63
C LEU A 128 -1.28 12.91 34.98
N GLY A 129 -0.54 12.18 35.81
CA GLY A 129 -0.88 11.85 37.19
C GLY A 129 -0.80 13.06 38.12
N ASN A 130 -1.31 12.91 39.33
CA ASN A 130 -1.30 14.00 40.32
C ASN A 130 0.11 14.38 40.79
N ALA A 131 1.08 13.48 40.69
CA ALA A 131 2.48 13.76 41.03
C ALA A 131 3.09 14.87 40.16
N HIS A 132 2.68 14.96 38.89
CA HIS A 132 3.14 15.99 37.95
C HIS A 132 2.70 17.41 38.33
N PHE A 133 1.60 17.56 39.05
CA PHE A 133 1.05 18.87 39.44
C PHE A 133 1.54 19.37 40.79
N LYS A 134 2.45 18.63 41.45
CA LYS A 134 2.98 19.01 42.75
C LYS A 134 3.88 20.24 42.59
N SER A 135 3.58 21.30 43.35
CA SER A 135 4.39 22.52 43.40
C SER A 135 4.54 23.02 44.83
N ALA A 136 5.38 24.05 45.03
CA ALA A 136 5.57 24.68 46.34
C ALA A 136 4.24 25.12 46.98
N THR A 137 3.30 25.60 46.15
CA THR A 137 1.98 26.08 46.55
C THR A 137 0.88 25.02 46.44
N ASN A 138 1.08 23.95 45.66
CA ASN A 138 0.14 22.85 45.47
C ASN A 138 0.77 21.51 45.91
N GLN A 139 0.88 21.30 47.22
CA GLN A 139 1.62 20.16 47.80
C GLN A 139 0.88 18.82 47.70
N THR A 140 -0.45 18.82 47.54
CA THR A 140 -1.26 17.59 47.45
C THR A 140 -2.36 17.73 46.40
N PRO A 141 -1.98 17.77 45.10
CA PRO A 141 -2.95 17.79 44.02
C PRO A 141 -3.86 16.56 44.10
N ARG A 142 -5.18 16.79 44.04
CA ARG A 142 -6.20 15.73 44.06
C ARG A 142 -6.85 15.48 42.70
N TYR A 143 -6.20 15.94 41.64
CA TYR A 143 -6.63 15.78 40.27
C TYR A 143 -5.49 15.21 39.44
N ALA A 144 -5.88 14.60 38.32
CA ALA A 144 -5.05 14.01 37.29
C ALA A 144 -5.78 14.22 35.98
N GLN A 145 -5.04 14.26 34.87
CA GLN A 145 -5.62 14.39 33.55
C GLN A 145 -6.08 13.03 33.04
N SER A 146 -7.19 13.01 32.32
CA SER A 146 -7.54 11.90 31.45
C SER A 146 -6.52 11.81 30.31
N GLY A 147 -6.34 10.63 29.73
CA GLY A 147 -5.66 10.54 28.44
C GLY A 147 -6.52 11.13 27.33
N LEU A 148 -5.85 11.53 26.24
CA LEU A 148 -6.52 12.03 25.05
C LEU A 148 -7.13 10.87 24.26
N GLU A 149 -8.21 11.14 23.55
CA GLU A 149 -8.78 10.20 22.59
C GLU A 149 -7.79 9.89 21.46
N GLY A 150 -7.91 8.70 20.89
CA GLY A 150 -7.22 8.34 19.66
C GLY A 150 -7.86 9.02 18.44
N GLU A 151 -7.14 9.03 17.34
CA GLU A 151 -7.64 9.42 16.03
C GLU A 151 -8.36 8.25 15.35
N GLU A 152 -9.48 8.55 14.69
CA GLU A 152 -10.19 7.65 13.78
C GLU A 152 -10.22 8.27 12.39
N VAL A 153 -9.79 7.50 11.39
CA VAL A 153 -9.68 7.99 10.01
C VAL A 153 -10.15 6.91 9.05
N ASN A 154 -10.97 7.30 8.06
CA ASN A 154 -11.25 6.46 6.91
C ASN A 154 -10.22 6.75 5.83
N ILE A 155 -9.43 5.76 5.44
CA ILE A 155 -8.45 5.92 4.37
C ILE A 155 -8.76 5.03 3.18
N THR A 156 -8.43 5.56 2.01
CA THR A 156 -8.47 4.85 0.75
C THR A 156 -7.03 4.60 0.31
N LEU A 157 -6.71 3.33 0.06
CA LEU A 157 -5.43 2.89 -0.46
C LEU A 157 -5.61 2.56 -1.93
N GLU A 158 -4.83 3.21 -2.77
CA GLU A 158 -4.87 3.05 -4.22
C GLU A 158 -3.46 2.77 -4.73
N MET A 159 -3.26 1.62 -5.38
CA MET A 159 -1.99 1.32 -6.02
C MET A 159 -1.87 2.10 -7.32
N LYS A 160 -0.77 2.85 -7.50
CA LYS A 160 -0.45 3.50 -8.79
C LYS A 160 0.20 2.56 -9.81
N VAL A 161 0.66 1.38 -9.39
CA VAL A 161 1.33 0.40 -10.26
C VAL A 161 0.33 -0.64 -10.72
N LEU A 162 0.12 -0.76 -12.04
CA LEU A 162 -0.86 -1.68 -12.63
C LEU A 162 -0.23 -2.99 -13.12
N ALA A 163 1.06 -3.01 -13.45
CA ALA A 163 1.75 -4.22 -13.88
C ALA A 163 3.26 -4.15 -13.67
N ASP A 164 3.85 -5.32 -13.43
CA ASP A 164 5.29 -5.53 -13.30
C ASP A 164 5.89 -5.85 -14.67
N VAL A 165 5.20 -6.68 -15.46
CA VAL A 165 5.63 -7.08 -16.81
C VAL A 165 4.68 -6.56 -17.88
N GLY A 166 5.19 -5.77 -18.81
CA GLY A 166 4.45 -5.33 -20.00
C GLY A 166 4.76 -6.21 -21.21
N LEU A 167 3.74 -6.84 -21.81
CA LEU A 167 3.88 -7.59 -23.06
C LEU A 167 3.87 -6.63 -24.27
N VAL A 168 4.92 -6.69 -25.08
CA VAL A 168 5.08 -5.92 -26.32
C VAL A 168 5.27 -6.89 -27.47
N GLY A 169 4.61 -6.67 -28.61
CA GLY A 169 4.71 -7.57 -29.75
C GLY A 169 3.51 -7.44 -30.66
N PHE A 170 3.70 -7.76 -31.95
CA PHE A 170 2.71 -7.63 -33.04
C PHE A 170 1.35 -8.28 -32.72
N PRO A 171 0.26 -7.88 -33.42
CA PRO A 171 -0.98 -8.63 -33.38
C PRO A 171 -0.69 -10.09 -33.75
N ASN A 172 -1.32 -11.04 -33.04
CA ASN A 172 -1.09 -12.48 -33.22
C ASN A 172 0.33 -12.98 -32.89
N ALA A 173 1.17 -12.20 -32.21
CA ALA A 173 2.44 -12.70 -31.64
C ALA A 173 2.22 -13.71 -30.48
N GLY A 174 0.97 -13.94 -30.06
CA GLY A 174 0.63 -14.85 -28.97
C GLY A 174 0.57 -14.19 -27.59
N LYS A 175 0.51 -12.85 -27.50
CA LYS A 175 0.50 -12.11 -26.22
C LYS A 175 -0.65 -12.53 -25.31
N SER A 176 -1.88 -12.47 -25.81
CA SER A 176 -3.07 -12.85 -25.05
C SER A 176 -3.07 -14.34 -24.70
N THR A 177 -2.49 -15.19 -25.56
CA THR A 177 -2.32 -16.63 -25.31
C THR A 177 -1.33 -16.87 -24.17
N LEU A 178 -0.14 -16.26 -24.22
CA LEU A 178 0.85 -16.32 -23.16
C LEU A 178 0.26 -15.84 -21.84
N LEU A 179 -0.38 -14.67 -21.84
CA LEU A 179 -1.05 -14.12 -20.67
C LEU A 179 -2.07 -15.12 -20.10
N SER A 180 -2.93 -15.71 -20.95
CA SER A 180 -3.95 -16.66 -20.48
C SER A 180 -3.39 -17.94 -19.86
N VAL A 181 -2.20 -18.38 -20.30
CA VAL A 181 -1.58 -19.64 -19.87
C VAL A 181 -0.77 -19.45 -18.58
N VAL A 182 -0.04 -18.34 -18.47
CA VAL A 182 0.82 -18.07 -17.31
C VAL A 182 0.06 -17.54 -16.09
N THR A 183 -1.19 -17.13 -16.27
CA THR A 183 -2.00 -16.55 -15.19
C THR A 183 -2.83 -17.60 -14.47
N ALA A 184 -2.83 -17.56 -13.14
CA ALA A 184 -3.60 -18.49 -12.30
C ALA A 184 -5.13 -18.27 -12.37
N ALA A 185 -5.57 -17.12 -12.89
CA ALA A 185 -6.97 -16.76 -13.11
C ALA A 185 -7.15 -16.28 -14.56
N LYS A 186 -8.35 -16.46 -15.14
CA LYS A 186 -8.66 -15.90 -16.46
C LYS A 186 -8.27 -14.41 -16.50
N PRO A 187 -7.60 -13.95 -17.58
CA PRO A 187 -7.24 -12.54 -17.73
C PRO A 187 -8.45 -11.67 -17.44
N LYS A 188 -8.30 -10.75 -16.49
CA LYS A 188 -9.38 -9.84 -16.13
C LYS A 188 -9.31 -8.65 -17.08
N ILE A 189 -10.45 -8.37 -17.71
CA ILE A 189 -10.68 -7.11 -18.39
C ILE A 189 -10.90 -6.08 -17.27
N ALA A 190 -9.97 -5.13 -17.13
CA ALA A 190 -10.05 -4.12 -16.09
C ALA A 190 -10.72 -2.85 -16.64
N ASP A 191 -11.86 -2.49 -16.04
CA ASP A 191 -12.68 -1.36 -16.41
C ASP A 191 -12.28 -0.13 -15.59
N TYR A 192 -11.17 0.50 -15.96
CA TYR A 192 -10.74 1.74 -15.31
C TYR A 192 -11.50 2.93 -15.91
N GLU A 193 -12.09 3.78 -15.05
CA GLU A 193 -12.90 4.95 -15.44
C GLU A 193 -12.16 5.95 -16.34
N PHE A 194 -10.82 5.86 -16.41
CA PHE A 194 -9.94 6.74 -17.18
C PHE A 194 -9.35 6.07 -18.44
N THR A 195 -9.77 4.85 -18.78
CA THR A 195 -9.26 4.12 -19.96
C THR A 195 -10.29 4.08 -21.09
N THR A 196 -9.84 4.38 -22.30
CA THR A 196 -10.63 4.23 -23.53
C THR A 196 -10.58 2.81 -24.08
N LEU A 197 -9.52 2.06 -23.76
CA LEU A 197 -9.36 0.64 -24.07
C LEU A 197 -9.04 -0.13 -22.78
N LYS A 198 -9.82 -1.18 -22.52
CA LYS A 198 -9.67 -2.03 -21.32
C LYS A 198 -8.44 -2.93 -21.49
N PRO A 199 -7.36 -2.77 -20.71
CA PRO A 199 -6.19 -3.63 -20.82
C PRO A 199 -6.50 -5.04 -20.32
N ASN A 200 -5.83 -6.04 -20.92
CA ASN A 200 -5.87 -7.41 -20.40
C ASN A 200 -4.80 -7.54 -19.31
N LEU A 201 -5.25 -7.73 -18.08
CA LEU A 201 -4.38 -7.94 -16.92
C LEU A 201 -4.43 -9.40 -16.47
N GLY A 202 -3.27 -9.90 -16.08
CA GLY A 202 -3.07 -11.26 -15.63
C GLY A 202 -2.22 -11.34 -14.37
N ILE A 203 -2.69 -12.06 -13.36
CA ILE A 203 -1.88 -12.36 -12.17
C ILE A 203 -1.13 -13.66 -12.41
N VAL A 204 0.19 -13.58 -12.41
CA VAL A 204 1.08 -14.74 -12.52
C VAL A 204 1.50 -15.15 -11.11
N THR A 205 1.16 -16.38 -10.73
CA THR A 205 1.62 -16.96 -9.46
C THR A 205 3.00 -17.56 -9.65
N HIS A 206 3.93 -17.14 -8.81
CA HIS A 206 5.27 -17.69 -8.69
C HIS A 206 5.37 -18.56 -7.41
N ARG A 207 6.51 -19.23 -7.21
CA ARG A 207 6.79 -20.03 -6.00
C ARG A 207 6.69 -19.17 -4.74
N ASP A 208 6.43 -19.83 -3.60
CA ASP A 208 6.36 -19.20 -2.27
C ASP A 208 5.27 -18.12 -2.10
N PHE A 209 4.12 -18.32 -2.74
CA PHE A 209 2.97 -17.39 -2.71
C PHE A 209 3.27 -15.99 -3.29
N GLN A 210 4.40 -15.83 -3.99
CA GLN A 210 4.69 -14.60 -4.70
C GLN A 210 3.80 -14.49 -5.95
N THR A 211 3.34 -13.29 -6.26
CA THR A 211 2.51 -13.04 -7.45
C THR A 211 2.99 -11.77 -8.11
N PHE A 212 3.07 -11.73 -9.43
CA PHE A 212 3.31 -10.47 -10.14
C PHE A 212 2.22 -10.25 -11.19
N VAL A 213 2.03 -9.01 -11.61
CA VAL A 213 1.00 -8.64 -12.57
C VAL A 213 1.63 -8.46 -13.94
N MET A 214 1.08 -9.15 -14.92
CA MET A 214 1.45 -9.01 -16.32
C MET A 214 0.31 -8.29 -17.06
N ALA A 215 0.66 -7.30 -17.87
CA ALA A 215 -0.28 -6.56 -18.69
C ALA A 215 0.04 -6.75 -20.17
N ASP A 216 -0.99 -7.02 -20.96
CA ASP A 216 -0.90 -6.81 -22.41
C ASP A 216 -1.00 -5.30 -22.67
N ILE A 217 0.03 -4.71 -23.28
CA ILE A 217 0.01 -3.31 -23.70
C ILE A 217 -0.73 -3.25 -25.04
N PRO A 218 -1.99 -2.77 -25.08
CA PRO A 218 -2.73 -2.64 -26.33
C PRO A 218 -2.20 -1.46 -27.12
N GLY A 219 -2.12 -1.60 -28.45
CA GLY A 219 -2.09 -0.45 -29.33
C GLY A 219 -0.73 0.21 -29.63
N ILE A 220 0.43 -0.38 -29.35
CA ILE A 220 1.71 0.19 -29.86
C ILE A 220 1.80 0.07 -31.40
N ILE A 221 1.03 -0.85 -31.99
CA ILE A 221 1.25 -1.47 -33.31
C ILE A 221 0.13 -1.16 -34.33
N GLU A 222 -0.92 -0.43 -33.93
CA GLU A 222 -2.00 0.00 -34.82
C GLU A 222 -2.35 1.46 -34.53
N GLY A 223 -1.73 2.41 -35.27
CA GLY A 223 -2.22 3.79 -35.37
C GLY A 223 -2.15 4.67 -34.11
N ALA A 224 -1.45 4.25 -33.04
CA ALA A 224 -1.30 5.07 -31.82
C ALA A 224 -0.57 6.41 -32.05
N ALA A 225 0.30 6.49 -33.05
CA ALA A 225 0.95 7.73 -33.45
C ALA A 225 -0.02 8.76 -34.08
N GLU A 226 -1.21 8.36 -34.52
CA GLU A 226 -2.21 9.24 -35.15
C GLU A 226 -3.21 9.87 -34.15
N GLY A 227 -2.94 9.81 -32.85
CA GLY A 227 -3.66 10.64 -31.86
C GLY A 227 -5.11 10.23 -31.59
N LYS A 228 -5.56 9.03 -32.01
CA LYS A 228 -6.90 8.53 -31.67
C LYS A 228 -6.93 7.93 -30.26
N GLY A 229 -6.94 8.80 -29.27
CA GLY A 229 -7.64 8.55 -28.00
C GLY A 229 -7.03 7.53 -27.05
N LEU A 230 -5.74 7.19 -27.14
CA LEU A 230 -5.04 6.57 -26.01
C LEU A 230 -4.85 7.65 -24.95
N GLY A 231 -5.73 7.66 -23.95
CA GLY A 231 -5.76 8.71 -22.94
C GLY A 231 -4.39 8.87 -22.27
N HIS A 232 -3.93 10.12 -22.15
CA HIS A 232 -2.69 10.51 -21.49
C HIS A 232 -2.50 9.88 -20.09
N TYR A 233 -3.60 9.45 -19.47
CA TYR A 233 -3.64 8.73 -18.20
C TYR A 233 -3.24 7.26 -18.32
N PHE A 234 -3.69 6.50 -19.32
CA PHE A 234 -3.27 5.09 -19.54
C PHE A 234 -1.75 4.96 -19.68
N LEU A 235 -1.15 5.95 -20.35
CA LEU A 235 0.30 6.08 -20.58
C LEU A 235 1.09 6.12 -19.27
N ARG A 236 0.66 6.96 -18.33
CA ARG A 236 1.27 7.07 -17.00
C ARG A 236 1.28 5.78 -16.18
N HIS A 237 0.43 4.81 -16.53
CA HIS A 237 0.34 3.54 -15.82
C HIS A 237 1.22 2.45 -16.45
N ILE A 238 1.38 2.42 -17.78
CA ILE A 238 2.35 1.54 -18.48
C ILE A 238 3.80 2.01 -18.30
N GLU A 239 3.98 3.32 -18.12
CA GLU A 239 5.25 3.97 -17.76
C GLU A 239 5.90 3.38 -16.51
N ARG A 240 5.18 2.57 -15.72
CA ARG A 240 5.67 1.99 -14.46
C ARG A 240 5.88 0.47 -14.46
N ASN A 241 5.70 -0.23 -15.60
CA ASN A 241 6.17 -1.62 -15.73
C ASN A 241 7.67 -1.68 -15.38
N SER A 242 8.08 -2.59 -14.50
CA SER A 242 9.49 -2.78 -14.18
C SER A 242 10.25 -3.40 -15.36
N THR A 243 9.57 -4.24 -16.13
CA THR A 243 10.19 -5.01 -17.22
C THR A 243 9.28 -5.09 -18.45
N LEU A 244 9.87 -5.01 -19.64
CA LEU A 244 9.18 -5.22 -20.92
C LEU A 244 9.55 -6.59 -21.50
N LEU A 245 8.55 -7.39 -21.85
CA LEU A 245 8.73 -8.67 -22.54
C LEU A 245 8.29 -8.53 -23.99
N PHE A 246 9.27 -8.50 -24.89
CA PHE A 246 9.08 -8.51 -26.33
C PHE A 246 8.76 -9.93 -26.79
N LEU A 247 7.54 -10.13 -27.27
CA LEU A 247 7.08 -11.39 -27.81
C LEU A 247 7.15 -11.34 -29.34
N ILE A 248 8.06 -12.11 -29.92
CA ILE A 248 8.29 -12.17 -31.37
C ILE A 248 8.00 -13.61 -31.82
N PRO A 249 7.11 -13.82 -32.79
CA PRO A 249 6.78 -15.18 -33.19
C PRO A 249 7.88 -15.76 -34.07
N ALA A 250 8.12 -17.07 -33.93
CA ALA A 250 9.16 -17.79 -34.65
C ALA A 250 8.94 -17.84 -36.17
N ASP A 251 7.71 -17.65 -36.62
CA ASP A 251 7.35 -17.54 -38.04
C ASP A 251 7.65 -16.15 -38.64
N ALA A 252 8.25 -15.24 -37.86
CA ALA A 252 8.76 -13.97 -38.35
C ALA A 252 9.87 -14.19 -39.39
N LYS A 253 9.81 -13.46 -40.50
CA LYS A 253 10.84 -13.50 -41.57
C LYS A 253 12.22 -13.13 -41.04
N ASP A 254 12.28 -12.13 -40.16
CA ASP A 254 13.49 -11.70 -39.46
C ASP A 254 13.11 -11.22 -38.05
N ILE A 255 13.63 -11.93 -37.04
CA ILE A 255 13.38 -11.64 -35.62
C ILE A 255 14.00 -10.29 -35.21
N ARG A 256 15.19 -9.97 -35.74
CA ARG A 256 15.89 -8.73 -35.40
C ARG A 256 15.16 -7.54 -35.99
N GLU A 257 14.76 -7.64 -37.25
CA GLU A 257 13.99 -6.57 -37.90
C GLU A 257 12.67 -6.29 -37.15
N GLN A 258 11.96 -7.34 -36.74
CA GLN A 258 10.74 -7.16 -35.93
C GLN A 258 11.01 -6.54 -34.56
N TYR A 259 12.09 -6.94 -33.88
CA TYR A 259 12.48 -6.32 -32.62
C TYR A 259 12.77 -4.82 -32.80
N ASP A 260 13.54 -4.46 -33.84
CA ASP A 260 13.93 -3.08 -34.11
C ASP A 260 12.71 -2.21 -34.45
N ILE A 261 11.72 -2.75 -35.18
CA ILE A 261 10.44 -2.06 -35.45
C ILE A 261 9.69 -1.79 -34.14
N LEU A 262 9.50 -2.82 -33.30
CA LEU A 262 8.81 -2.68 -32.01
C LEU A 262 9.56 -1.70 -31.08
N LEU A 263 10.88 -1.70 -31.13
CA LEU A 263 11.72 -0.80 -30.34
C LEU A 263 11.60 0.65 -30.82
N ASP A 264 11.57 0.89 -32.13
CA ASP A 264 11.38 2.23 -32.70
C ASP A 264 9.97 2.75 -32.44
N GLU A 265 8.95 1.90 -32.51
CA GLU A 265 7.58 2.25 -32.11
C GLU A 265 7.50 2.65 -30.63
N LEU A 266 8.08 1.85 -29.73
CA LEU A 266 8.19 2.19 -28.31
C LEU A 266 8.92 3.52 -28.10
N ARG A 267 10.02 3.76 -28.84
CA ARG A 267 10.79 5.01 -28.78
C ARG A 267 9.97 6.22 -29.21
N ARG A 268 9.24 6.11 -30.32
CA ARG A 268 8.35 7.17 -30.84
C ARG A 268 7.19 7.45 -29.91
N TYR A 269 6.76 6.43 -29.18
CA TYR A 269 5.65 6.50 -28.24
C TYR A 269 6.05 7.15 -26.91
N ASN A 270 7.07 6.60 -26.23
CA ASN A 270 7.66 7.20 -25.03
C ASN A 270 9.14 6.77 -24.88
N PRO A 271 10.10 7.69 -25.03
CA PRO A 271 11.53 7.40 -24.86
C PRO A 271 11.92 6.80 -23.50
N GLU A 272 11.22 7.14 -22.42
CA GLU A 272 11.51 6.64 -21.07
C GLU A 272 11.28 5.12 -20.92
N LEU A 273 10.49 4.52 -21.82
CA LEU A 273 10.30 3.07 -21.85
C LEU A 273 11.55 2.30 -22.29
N LEU A 274 12.51 2.98 -22.95
CA LEU A 274 13.78 2.36 -23.39
C LEU A 274 14.76 2.11 -22.25
N ASP A 275 14.62 2.85 -21.15
CA ASP A 275 15.48 2.72 -19.96
C ASP A 275 15.13 1.49 -19.10
N LYS A 276 14.02 0.83 -19.41
CA LYS A 276 13.55 -0.36 -18.69
C LYS A 276 14.35 -1.60 -19.05
N GLU A 277 14.31 -2.59 -18.15
CA GLU A 277 14.80 -3.93 -18.45
C GLU A 277 13.93 -4.56 -19.55
N ARG A 278 14.59 -5.18 -20.53
CA ARG A 278 13.96 -5.73 -21.74
C ARG A 278 14.35 -7.19 -21.88
N LEU A 279 13.35 -8.06 -22.05
CA LEU A 279 13.55 -9.45 -22.41
C LEU A 279 12.91 -9.72 -23.77
N ILE A 280 13.51 -10.61 -24.53
CA ILE A 280 12.95 -11.10 -25.80
C ILE A 280 12.53 -12.55 -25.57
N ALA A 281 11.27 -12.86 -25.85
CA ALA A 281 10.72 -14.20 -25.88
C ALA A 281 10.29 -14.52 -27.32
N ILE A 282 10.79 -15.65 -27.82
CA ILE A 282 10.35 -16.19 -29.10
C ILE A 282 9.11 -17.04 -28.85
N SER A 283 7.97 -16.66 -29.43
CA SER A 283 6.73 -17.42 -29.37
C SER A 283 6.59 -18.33 -30.59
N LYS A 284 5.61 -19.24 -30.56
CA LYS A 284 5.36 -20.22 -31.65
C LYS A 284 6.57 -21.09 -32.02
N SER A 285 7.50 -21.33 -31.09
CA SER A 285 8.69 -22.14 -31.35
C SER A 285 8.38 -23.61 -31.67
N ASP A 286 7.15 -24.06 -31.42
CA ASP A 286 6.63 -25.34 -31.89
C ASP A 286 6.59 -25.45 -33.43
N MET A 287 6.69 -24.32 -34.15
CA MET A 287 6.78 -24.28 -35.61
C MET A 287 8.21 -24.36 -36.16
N LEU A 288 9.22 -24.33 -35.29
CA LEU A 288 10.63 -24.46 -35.67
C LEU A 288 11.03 -25.93 -35.57
N ASP A 289 11.39 -26.51 -36.72
CA ASP A 289 12.11 -27.81 -36.79
C ASP A 289 13.62 -27.62 -36.60
#